data_AF-I6Z494-F1
#
_entry.id   AF-I6Z494-F1
#
_cell.length_a   1.000
_cell.length_b   1.000
_cell.length_c   1.000
_cell.angle_alpha   90.00
_cell.angle_beta   90.00
_cell.angle_gamma   90.00
#
_symmetry.space_group_name_H-M   'P 1'
#
loop_
_entity.id
_entity.type
_entity.pdbx_description
1 polymer ?
#
loop_
_entity_poly.entity_id
_entity_poly.type
_entity_poly.pdbx_seq_one_letter_code
_entity_poly.pdbx_strand_id
1 'polypeptide(L)'
;MNINKHFTVKSNWQIWRILISESDYLVLESRDKDTKEASFHSYHLETGKPLFENFQPDEKYYVGIETIYKDILYFHKYPKPDLPNHKGIAAFDIVTSEMLWDNEEYSFLFAHNEKLYCFKQGFDERYFYTVDYKTGEMLEDIGSDYRKINALRMEADRQNNFDDYIFPKLDFDESEFKPLILDNLKNPEVHGNIEYATFDNLLMFNYHLKEGGEFYTNYFRIIDLKNHNTLFEEALNKKSGSLFTDSFFIYKNYLILLKEKNGLIIYKLEM
;
A
#
# COMPACT_ATOMS: atom_id res chain seq x y z
N MET A 1 13.81 18.07 14.98
CA MET A 1 12.88 17.30 14.14
C MET A 1 11.86 18.26 13.54
N ASN A 2 11.94 18.48 12.24
CA ASN A 2 11.01 19.28 11.46
C ASN A 2 10.10 18.35 10.66
N ILE A 3 8.81 18.68 10.59
CA ILE A 3 7.80 17.96 9.82
C ILE A 3 7.47 18.84 8.62
N ASN A 4 8.15 18.61 7.50
CA ASN A 4 8.06 19.46 6.32
C ASN A 4 7.09 18.85 5.33
N LYS A 5 6.05 19.61 4.94
CA LYS A 5 5.13 19.16 3.88
C LYS A 5 5.93 18.99 2.59
N HIS A 6 5.93 17.78 2.04
CA HIS A 6 6.74 17.46 0.87
C HIS A 6 5.92 17.61 -0.42
N PHE A 7 4.88 16.79 -0.61
CA PHE A 7 3.92 16.95 -1.70
C PHE A 7 2.57 16.32 -1.34
N THR A 8 1.57 16.56 -2.19
CA THR A 8 0.24 15.96 -2.06
C THR A 8 -0.16 15.33 -3.36
N VAL A 9 -0.75 14.14 -3.28
CA VAL A 9 -1.40 13.48 -4.41
C VAL A 9 -2.90 13.54 -4.21
N LYS A 10 -3.64 13.82 -5.28
CA LYS A 10 -5.11 13.74 -5.27
C LYS A 10 -5.58 13.00 -6.51
N SER A 11 -6.21 11.86 -6.29
CA SER A 11 -6.91 11.11 -7.32
C SER A 11 -8.36 11.58 -7.42
N ASN A 12 -8.91 11.50 -8.63
CA ASN A 12 -10.36 11.66 -8.83
C ASN A 12 -11.14 10.47 -8.26
N TRP A 13 -10.45 9.35 -8.07
CA TRP A 13 -10.98 8.06 -7.67
C TRP A 13 -10.52 7.67 -6.27
N GLN A 14 -11.20 6.70 -5.66
CA GLN A 14 -10.79 6.21 -4.35
C GLN A 14 -9.45 5.48 -4.49
N ILE A 15 -8.46 5.84 -3.68
CA ILE A 15 -7.22 5.08 -3.56
C ILE A 15 -7.56 3.73 -2.95
N TRP A 16 -7.21 2.68 -3.67
CA TRP A 16 -7.49 1.28 -3.35
C TRP A 16 -6.25 0.56 -2.85
N ARG A 17 -5.07 0.92 -3.38
CA ARG A 17 -3.79 0.35 -2.97
C ARG A 17 -2.68 1.39 -3.06
N ILE A 18 -1.73 1.29 -2.14
CA ILE A 18 -0.51 2.09 -2.09
C ILE A 18 0.65 1.10 -1.98
N LEU A 19 1.64 1.22 -2.87
CA LEU A 19 2.87 0.44 -2.84
C LEU A 19 4.06 1.38 -3.08
N ILE A 20 5.25 1.01 -2.62
CA ILE A 20 6.49 1.73 -2.91
C ILE A 20 7.49 0.73 -3.48
N SER A 21 8.09 1.07 -4.62
CA SER A 21 9.10 0.23 -5.29
C SER A 21 10.45 0.25 -4.57
N GLU A 22 11.38 -0.62 -4.96
CA GLU A 22 12.75 -0.63 -4.41
C GLU A 22 13.51 0.67 -4.68
N SER A 23 13.20 1.36 -5.78
CA SER A 23 13.77 2.67 -6.15
C SER A 23 12.94 3.86 -5.65
N ASP A 24 12.12 3.69 -4.61
CA ASP A 24 11.32 4.75 -3.98
C ASP A 24 10.27 5.39 -4.90
N TYR A 25 9.67 4.59 -5.80
CA TYR A 25 8.52 5.04 -6.58
C TYR A 25 7.22 4.71 -5.85
N LEU A 26 6.48 5.74 -5.45
CA LEU A 26 5.15 5.62 -4.88
C LEU A 26 4.17 5.27 -5.99
N VAL A 27 3.54 4.10 -5.91
CA VAL A 27 2.53 3.60 -6.86
C VAL A 27 1.17 3.55 -6.19
N LEU A 28 0.16 4.08 -6.89
CA LEU A 28 -1.23 4.10 -6.44
C LEU A 28 -2.11 3.35 -7.42
N GLU A 29 -2.94 2.43 -6.91
CA GLU A 29 -4.14 1.95 -7.60
C GLU A 29 -5.32 2.77 -7.09
N SER A 30 -6.04 3.43 -7.98
CA SER A 30 -7.30 4.12 -7.68
C SER A 30 -8.46 3.45 -8.42
N ARG A 31 -9.65 3.48 -7.83
CA ARG A 31 -10.87 2.91 -8.43
C ARG A 31 -12.05 3.87 -8.41
N ASP A 32 -12.75 3.94 -9.53
CA ASP A 32 -14.04 4.59 -9.62
C ASP A 32 -15.08 3.78 -8.82
N LYS A 33 -15.87 4.45 -7.98
CA LYS A 33 -16.86 3.77 -7.13
C LYS A 33 -18.07 3.28 -7.92
N ASP A 34 -18.40 3.94 -9.01
CA ASP A 34 -19.59 3.71 -9.80
C ASP A 34 -19.28 2.77 -10.96
N THR A 35 -18.24 3.06 -11.74
CA THR A 35 -17.86 2.26 -12.92
C THR A 35 -16.97 1.07 -12.58
N LYS A 36 -16.31 1.07 -11.41
CA LYS A 36 -15.31 0.08 -10.98
C LYS A 36 -14.02 0.06 -11.80
N GLU A 37 -13.83 1.05 -12.68
CA GLU A 37 -12.59 1.20 -13.43
C GLU A 37 -11.40 1.42 -12.50
N ALA A 38 -10.27 0.81 -12.83
CA ALA A 38 -8.98 1.01 -12.18
C ALA A 38 -8.15 2.03 -12.96
N SER A 39 -7.37 2.82 -12.22
CA SER A 39 -6.36 3.71 -12.76
C SER A 39 -5.13 3.72 -11.87
N PHE A 40 -3.96 3.82 -12.50
CA PHE A 40 -2.68 3.71 -11.85
C PHE A 40 -1.89 5.00 -11.97
N HIS A 41 -1.14 5.32 -10.93
CA HIS A 41 -0.31 6.52 -10.86
C HIS A 41 1.02 6.15 -10.22
N SER A 42 2.09 6.81 -10.63
CA SER A 42 3.39 6.68 -9.96
C SER A 42 4.09 8.01 -9.81
N TYR A 43 4.75 8.21 -8.67
CA TYR A 43 5.49 9.41 -8.31
C TYR A 43 6.86 9.05 -7.74
N HIS A 44 7.88 9.81 -8.10
CA HIS A 44 9.18 9.70 -7.48
C HIS A 44 9.12 10.29 -6.07
N LEU A 45 9.27 9.46 -5.04
CA LEU A 45 8.97 9.87 -3.66
C LEU A 45 9.86 11.02 -3.18
N GLU A 46 11.14 11.06 -3.55
CA GLU A 46 12.05 12.17 -3.16
C GLU A 46 11.75 13.52 -3.85
N THR A 47 11.16 13.52 -5.05
CA THR A 47 10.95 14.77 -5.80
C THR A 47 9.48 15.18 -5.89
N GLY A 48 8.56 14.27 -5.57
CA GLY A 48 7.12 14.42 -5.79
C GLY A 48 6.71 14.48 -7.25
N LYS A 49 7.63 14.28 -8.21
CA LYS A 49 7.33 14.37 -9.64
C LYS A 49 6.61 13.09 -10.11
N PRO A 50 5.55 13.21 -10.92
CA PRO A 50 4.91 12.05 -11.52
C PRO A 50 5.84 11.37 -12.52
N LEU A 51 5.85 10.04 -12.53
CA LEU A 51 6.36 9.23 -13.64
C LEU A 51 5.24 9.01 -14.66
N PHE A 52 4.06 8.63 -14.19
CA PHE A 52 2.83 8.56 -14.97
C PHE A 52 1.62 8.84 -14.09
N GLU A 53 0.54 9.35 -14.70
CA GLU A 53 -0.71 9.64 -14.02
C GLU A 53 -1.89 9.17 -14.85
N ASN A 54 -2.91 8.66 -14.18
CA ASN A 54 -4.15 8.19 -14.79
C ASN A 54 -3.92 7.08 -15.84
N PHE A 55 -2.87 6.26 -15.68
CA PHE A 55 -2.63 5.14 -16.58
C PHE A 55 -3.77 4.13 -16.43
N GLN A 56 -4.25 3.63 -17.55
CA GLN A 56 -5.23 2.56 -17.60
C GLN A 56 -4.79 1.58 -18.69
N PRO A 57 -4.61 0.29 -18.38
CA PRO A 57 -4.39 -0.72 -19.40
C PRO A 57 -5.66 -0.92 -20.24
N ASP A 58 -5.56 -1.69 -21.33
CA ASP A 58 -6.69 -1.94 -22.24
C ASP A 58 -7.92 -2.53 -21.53
N GLU A 59 -7.70 -3.46 -20.60
CA GLU A 59 -8.73 -3.95 -19.68
C GLU A 59 -8.75 -3.09 -18.42
N LYS A 60 -9.85 -2.37 -18.17
CA LYS A 60 -9.93 -1.33 -17.13
C LYS A 60 -10.75 -1.71 -15.91
N TYR A 61 -11.63 -2.70 -16.02
CA TYR A 61 -12.61 -3.01 -14.97
C TYR A 61 -12.09 -4.13 -14.07
N TYR A 62 -11.57 -5.17 -14.71
CA TYR A 62 -11.17 -6.41 -14.05
C TYR A 62 -9.67 -6.54 -13.95
N VAL A 63 -8.96 -5.44 -13.73
CA VAL A 63 -7.51 -5.41 -13.57
C VAL A 63 -7.16 -4.89 -12.17
N GLY A 64 -6.05 -5.35 -11.60
CA GLY A 64 -5.50 -4.80 -10.36
C GLY A 64 -4.00 -5.04 -10.27
N ILE A 65 -3.35 -4.43 -9.27
CA ILE A 65 -1.95 -4.73 -8.99
C ILE A 65 -1.85 -6.10 -8.33
N GLU A 66 -0.92 -6.92 -8.80
CA GLU A 66 -0.52 -8.14 -8.12
C GLU A 66 0.62 -7.84 -7.14
N THR A 67 1.71 -7.25 -7.64
CA THR A 67 2.85 -6.83 -6.82
C THR A 67 3.72 -5.79 -7.56
N ILE A 68 4.70 -5.24 -6.86
CA ILE A 68 5.87 -4.60 -7.45
C ILE A 68 7.08 -5.48 -7.12
N TYR A 69 7.90 -5.77 -8.11
CA TYR A 69 9.19 -6.41 -7.90
C TYR A 69 10.27 -5.59 -8.59
N LYS A 70 11.25 -5.11 -7.80
CA LYS A 70 12.14 -4.02 -8.21
C LYS A 70 11.33 -2.79 -8.63
N ASP A 71 11.39 -2.40 -9.90
CA ASP A 71 10.64 -1.28 -10.48
C ASP A 71 9.66 -1.72 -11.58
N ILE A 72 9.28 -3.00 -11.57
CA ILE A 72 8.28 -3.55 -12.48
C ILE A 72 6.99 -3.77 -11.70
N LEU A 73 5.93 -3.15 -12.18
CA LEU A 73 4.56 -3.34 -11.71
C LEU A 73 3.94 -4.53 -12.44
N TYR A 74 3.47 -5.51 -11.68
CA TYR A 74 2.75 -6.64 -12.25
C TYR A 74 1.26 -6.49 -11.99
N PHE A 75 0.48 -6.64 -13.05
CA PHE A 75 -0.97 -6.64 -13.00
C PHE A 75 -1.52 -8.06 -13.11
N HIS A 76 -2.67 -8.29 -12.48
CA HIS A 76 -3.52 -9.44 -12.73
C HIS A 76 -4.86 -9.00 -13.34
N LYS A 77 -5.56 -9.95 -13.95
CA LYS A 77 -6.97 -9.80 -14.34
C LYS A 77 -7.88 -10.66 -13.46
N TYR A 78 -9.14 -10.28 -13.33
CA TYR A 78 -10.20 -11.14 -12.80
C TYR A 78 -10.90 -11.82 -13.99
N PRO A 79 -10.99 -13.17 -14.03
CA PRO A 79 -11.68 -13.88 -15.09
C PRO A 79 -13.15 -13.49 -15.23
N LYS A 80 -13.77 -13.13 -14.10
CA LYS A 80 -15.17 -12.69 -14.00
C LYS A 80 -15.33 -11.72 -12.83
N PRO A 81 -16.36 -10.86 -12.83
CA PRO A 81 -16.59 -9.87 -11.78
C PRO A 81 -16.84 -10.49 -10.40
N ASP A 82 -17.40 -11.69 -10.38
CA ASP A 82 -17.86 -12.43 -9.20
C ASP A 82 -16.84 -13.45 -8.68
N LEU A 83 -15.72 -13.64 -9.38
CA LEU A 83 -14.69 -14.60 -9.01
C LEU A 83 -13.42 -13.89 -8.52
N PRO A 84 -13.01 -14.10 -7.25
CA PRO A 84 -11.84 -13.42 -6.69
C PRO A 84 -10.50 -13.99 -7.19
N ASN A 85 -10.54 -15.01 -8.06
CA ASN A 85 -9.32 -15.67 -8.54
C ASN A 85 -8.57 -14.75 -9.51
N HIS A 86 -7.30 -14.48 -9.23
CA HIS A 86 -6.44 -13.74 -10.13
C HIS A 86 -5.98 -14.63 -11.30
N LYS A 87 -5.98 -14.08 -12.51
CA LYS A 87 -5.51 -14.76 -13.72
C LYS A 87 -4.83 -13.78 -14.65
N GLY A 88 -3.85 -14.27 -15.39
CA GLY A 88 -3.03 -13.45 -16.24
C GLY A 88 -2.00 -12.68 -15.45
N ILE A 89 -0.89 -12.37 -16.11
CA ILE A 89 0.17 -11.52 -15.60
C ILE A 89 0.52 -10.53 -16.71
N ALA A 90 0.54 -9.25 -16.40
CA ALA A 90 1.06 -8.23 -17.32
C ALA A 90 2.12 -7.41 -16.60
N ALA A 91 3.31 -7.30 -17.19
CA ALA A 91 4.46 -6.60 -16.63
C ALA A 91 4.57 -5.20 -17.23
N PHE A 92 4.74 -4.21 -16.37
CA PHE A 92 4.82 -2.80 -16.75
C PHE A 92 6.03 -2.15 -16.07
N ASP A 93 6.91 -1.56 -16.86
CA ASP A 93 8.07 -0.83 -16.35
C ASP A 93 7.63 0.55 -15.84
N ILE A 94 7.83 0.80 -14.54
CA ILE A 94 7.41 2.04 -13.90
C ILE A 94 8.19 3.25 -14.44
N VAL A 95 9.45 3.06 -14.81
CA VAL A 95 10.37 4.13 -15.22
C VAL A 95 10.11 4.56 -16.65
N THR A 96 9.99 3.60 -17.57
CA THR A 96 9.72 3.91 -18.99
C THR A 96 8.24 4.12 -19.26
N SER A 97 7.37 3.67 -18.35
CA SER A 97 5.91 3.67 -18.51
C SER A 97 5.44 2.81 -19.69
N GLU A 98 6.10 1.67 -19.91
CA GLU A 98 5.82 0.77 -21.02
C GLU A 98 5.41 -0.62 -20.54
N MET A 99 4.48 -1.25 -21.26
CA MET A 99 4.20 -2.67 -21.11
C MET A 99 5.40 -3.48 -21.62
N LEU A 100 5.96 -4.35 -20.79
CA LEU A 100 7.11 -5.19 -21.14
C LEU A 100 6.66 -6.49 -21.80
N TRP A 101 5.70 -7.17 -21.18
CA TRP A 101 5.14 -8.43 -21.65
C TRP A 101 3.83 -8.73 -20.92
N ASP A 102 3.04 -9.63 -21.49
CA ASP A 102 1.86 -10.17 -20.85
C ASP A 102 1.72 -11.67 -21.11
N ASN A 103 1.00 -12.35 -20.23
CA ASN A 103 0.65 -13.75 -20.36
C ASN A 103 -0.73 -13.97 -19.76
N GLU A 104 -1.70 -14.43 -20.55
CA GLU A 104 -3.08 -14.62 -20.09
C GLU A 104 -3.34 -15.97 -19.41
N GLU A 105 -2.39 -16.92 -19.50
CA GLU A 105 -2.57 -18.27 -18.97
C GLU A 105 -2.10 -18.42 -17.52
N TYR A 106 -1.02 -17.70 -17.16
CA TYR A 106 -0.39 -17.81 -15.85
C TYR A 106 -1.07 -16.95 -14.80
N SER A 107 -1.07 -17.44 -13.56
CA SER A 107 -1.42 -16.69 -12.35
C SER A 107 -0.17 -16.54 -11.49
N PHE A 108 0.07 -15.34 -10.96
CA PHE A 108 1.23 -15.04 -10.12
C PHE A 108 1.20 -15.81 -8.79
N LEU A 109 2.39 -16.10 -8.24
CA LEU A 109 2.56 -16.63 -6.88
C LEU A 109 3.46 -15.72 -6.02
N PHE A 110 4.68 -15.49 -6.48
CA PHE A 110 5.67 -14.63 -5.82
C PHE A 110 6.79 -14.28 -6.81
N ALA A 111 7.56 -13.24 -6.49
CA ALA A 111 8.74 -12.84 -7.24
C ALA A 111 9.98 -13.05 -6.36
N HIS A 112 11.04 -13.65 -6.90
CA HIS A 112 12.26 -13.93 -6.14
C HIS A 112 13.44 -14.27 -7.06
N ASN A 113 14.64 -13.80 -6.71
CA ASN A 113 15.88 -14.04 -7.46
C ASN A 113 15.75 -13.80 -8.97
N GLU A 114 15.20 -12.65 -9.36
CA GLU A 114 15.02 -12.25 -10.76
C GLU A 114 14.08 -13.17 -11.56
N LYS A 115 13.21 -13.90 -10.87
CA LYS A 115 12.19 -14.75 -11.47
C LYS A 115 10.83 -14.42 -10.91
N LEU A 116 9.81 -14.59 -11.76
CA LEU A 116 8.45 -14.75 -11.29
C LEU A 116 8.09 -16.23 -11.21
N TYR A 117 7.51 -16.61 -10.09
CA TYR A 117 6.90 -17.91 -9.89
C TYR A 117 5.41 -17.76 -10.18
N CYS A 118 4.90 -18.63 -11.04
CA CYS A 118 3.53 -18.60 -11.47
C CYS A 118 2.96 -20.01 -11.57
N PHE A 119 1.65 -20.12 -11.76
CA PHE A 119 1.00 -21.39 -12.02
C PHE A 119 -0.03 -21.27 -13.14
N LYS A 120 -0.28 -22.39 -13.81
CA LYS A 120 -1.46 -22.62 -14.64
C LYS A 120 -2.40 -23.55 -13.88
N GLN A 121 -3.67 -23.15 -13.79
CA GLN A 121 -4.70 -23.99 -13.20
C GLN A 121 -5.09 -25.09 -14.19
N GLY A 122 -4.80 -26.35 -13.84
CA GLY A 122 -5.33 -27.54 -14.51
C GLY A 122 -6.70 -27.93 -13.98
N PHE A 123 -7.19 -29.11 -14.36
CA PHE A 123 -8.50 -29.62 -13.95
C PHE A 123 -8.54 -29.91 -12.44
N ASP A 124 -7.60 -30.73 -11.95
CA ASP A 124 -7.51 -31.12 -10.53
C ASP A 124 -6.24 -30.62 -9.82
N GLU A 125 -5.25 -30.13 -10.57
CA GLU A 125 -3.94 -29.73 -10.04
C GLU A 125 -3.45 -28.40 -10.62
N ARG A 126 -2.42 -27.83 -10.01
CA ARG A 126 -1.71 -26.65 -10.52
C ARG A 126 -0.36 -27.08 -11.06
N TYR A 127 -0.02 -26.58 -12.23
CA TYR A 127 1.30 -26.71 -12.81
C TYR A 127 2.08 -25.42 -12.60
N PHE A 128 3.25 -25.52 -12.00
CA PHE A 128 4.08 -24.41 -11.57
C PHE A 128 5.19 -24.15 -12.57
N TYR A 129 5.47 -22.86 -12.80
CA TYR A 129 6.49 -22.41 -13.74
C TYR A 129 7.30 -21.29 -13.12
N THR A 130 8.50 -21.08 -13.66
CA THR A 130 9.22 -19.81 -13.50
C THR A 130 9.37 -19.13 -14.84
N VAL A 131 9.22 -17.81 -14.83
CA VAL A 131 9.49 -16.95 -15.98
C VAL A 131 10.51 -15.89 -15.60
N ASP A 132 11.25 -15.40 -16.59
CA ASP A 132 12.11 -14.24 -16.42
C ASP A 132 11.24 -13.02 -16.07
N TYR A 133 11.64 -12.28 -15.05
CA TYR A 133 10.82 -11.18 -14.54
C TYR A 133 10.67 -10.03 -15.54
N LYS A 134 11.66 -9.80 -16.41
CA LYS A 134 11.70 -8.72 -17.40
C LYS A 134 11.11 -9.09 -18.74
N THR A 135 11.27 -10.33 -19.19
CA THR A 135 10.89 -10.75 -20.55
C THR A 135 9.65 -11.64 -20.59
N GLY A 136 9.29 -12.27 -19.46
CA GLY A 136 8.21 -13.25 -19.42
C GLY A 136 8.55 -14.59 -20.07
N GLU A 137 9.80 -14.77 -20.52
CA GLU A 137 10.27 -16.04 -21.09
C GLU A 137 10.25 -17.14 -20.04
N MET A 138 9.71 -18.31 -20.39
CA MET A 138 9.69 -19.48 -19.50
C MET A 138 11.12 -19.98 -19.25
N LEU A 139 11.50 -20.05 -17.98
CA LEU A 139 12.82 -20.49 -17.53
C LEU A 139 12.81 -21.94 -17.01
N GLU A 140 11.75 -22.33 -16.29
CA GLU A 140 11.64 -23.68 -15.71
C GLU A 140 10.18 -24.13 -15.61
N ASP A 141 9.91 -25.38 -15.99
CA ASP A 141 8.68 -26.12 -15.67
C ASP A 141 8.92 -26.95 -14.40
N ILE A 142 8.23 -26.58 -13.32
CA ILE A 142 8.32 -27.22 -12.01
C ILE A 142 7.26 -28.35 -11.89
N GLY A 143 6.33 -28.45 -12.84
CA GLY A 143 5.21 -29.38 -12.81
C GLY A 143 4.35 -29.15 -11.57
N SER A 144 3.85 -30.21 -10.96
CA SER A 144 2.96 -30.14 -9.78
C SER A 144 3.71 -30.31 -8.45
N ASP A 145 4.98 -29.92 -8.34
CA ASP A 145 5.76 -30.08 -7.09
C ASP A 145 5.46 -28.97 -6.07
N TYR A 146 4.36 -29.15 -5.33
CA TYR A 146 3.95 -28.26 -4.24
C TYR A 146 5.02 -28.13 -3.13
N ARG A 147 5.82 -29.17 -2.87
CA ARG A 147 6.84 -29.12 -1.80
C ARG A 147 7.96 -28.17 -2.18
N LYS A 148 8.45 -28.28 -3.41
CA LYS A 148 9.47 -27.38 -3.96
C LYS A 148 8.99 -25.93 -3.96
N ILE A 149 7.76 -25.68 -4.44
CA ILE A 149 7.19 -24.32 -4.46
C ILE A 149 7.02 -23.73 -3.08
N ASN A 150 6.52 -24.50 -2.11
CA ASN A 150 6.37 -23.99 -0.75
C ASN A 150 7.73 -23.68 -0.10
N ALA A 151 8.76 -24.49 -0.34
CA ALA A 151 10.10 -24.21 0.16
C ALA A 151 10.70 -22.93 -0.45
N LEU A 152 10.51 -22.72 -1.76
CA LEU A 152 10.97 -21.51 -2.46
C LEU A 152 10.21 -20.27 -1.99
N ARG A 153 8.90 -20.37 -1.77
CA ARG A 153 8.10 -19.28 -1.21
C ARG A 153 8.56 -18.91 0.19
N MET A 154 8.81 -19.89 1.06
CA MET A 154 9.32 -19.63 2.40
C MET A 154 10.69 -18.96 2.38
N GLU A 155 11.54 -19.28 1.40
CA GLU A 155 12.81 -18.58 1.21
C GLU A 155 12.61 -17.13 0.74
N ALA A 156 11.73 -16.91 -0.22
CA ALA A 156 11.37 -15.56 -0.68
C ALA A 156 10.82 -14.71 0.47
N ASP A 157 9.89 -15.25 1.26
CA ASP A 157 9.27 -14.58 2.41
C ASP A 157 10.30 -14.21 3.49
N ARG A 158 11.34 -15.05 3.70
CA ARG A 158 12.45 -14.74 4.64
C ARG A 158 13.34 -13.60 4.18
N GLN A 159 13.42 -13.36 2.86
CA GLN A 159 14.24 -12.31 2.29
C GLN A 159 13.48 -11.00 2.06
N ASN A 160 12.15 -11.03 2.15
CA ASN A 160 11.34 -9.81 2.12
C ASN A 160 11.72 -8.94 3.32
N ASN A 161 12.20 -7.73 3.03
CA ASN A 161 12.59 -6.76 4.03
C ASN A 161 11.54 -5.63 4.09
N PHE A 162 10.94 -5.44 5.26
CA PHE A 162 10.02 -4.34 5.55
C PHE A 162 10.58 -3.36 6.59
N ASP A 163 11.89 -3.39 6.87
CA ASP A 163 12.58 -2.55 7.87
C ASP A 163 12.42 -1.05 7.59
N ASP A 164 12.23 -0.68 6.32
CA ASP A 164 11.96 0.70 5.90
C ASP A 164 10.53 1.16 6.25
N TYR A 165 9.61 0.24 6.53
CA TYR A 165 8.22 0.54 6.84
C TYR A 165 7.96 0.55 8.34
N ILE A 166 7.23 1.57 8.79
CA ILE A 166 6.62 1.59 10.12
C ILE A 166 5.12 1.74 9.94
N PHE A 167 4.40 0.66 10.20
CA PHE A 167 2.95 0.65 10.26
C PHE A 167 2.47 0.94 11.68
N PRO A 168 1.32 1.62 11.83
CA PRO A 168 0.77 1.87 13.15
C PRO A 168 0.35 0.57 13.83
N LYS A 169 0.59 0.51 15.14
CA LYS A 169 0.15 -0.58 16.00
C LYS A 169 -1.30 -0.36 16.40
N LEU A 170 -2.04 -1.47 16.52
CA LEU A 170 -3.46 -1.51 16.88
C LEU A 170 -3.70 -1.84 18.37
N ASP A 171 -2.64 -2.20 19.09
CA ASP A 171 -2.65 -2.66 20.48
C ASP A 171 -2.64 -1.50 21.50
N PHE A 172 -3.37 -0.42 21.21
CA PHE A 172 -3.35 0.80 22.03
C PHE A 172 -3.65 0.55 23.51
N ASP A 173 -4.54 -0.40 23.82
CA ASP A 173 -4.92 -0.69 25.19
C ASP A 173 -3.78 -1.25 26.06
N GLU A 174 -2.81 -1.91 25.44
CA GLU A 174 -1.60 -2.46 26.07
C GLU A 174 -0.38 -1.55 25.90
N SER A 175 -0.55 -0.43 25.20
CA SER A 175 0.54 0.50 24.89
C SER A 175 1.03 1.25 26.12
N GLU A 176 2.36 1.33 26.27
CA GLU A 176 3.02 2.21 27.25
C GLU A 176 2.72 3.70 27.01
N PHE A 177 2.33 4.08 25.78
CA PHE A 177 2.02 5.46 25.41
C PHE A 177 0.57 5.86 25.71
N LYS A 178 -0.29 4.92 26.13
CA LYS A 178 -1.71 5.18 26.41
C LYS A 178 -1.93 6.37 27.36
N PRO A 179 -1.24 6.49 28.51
CA PRO A 179 -1.43 7.64 29.40
C PRO A 179 -1.09 8.96 28.73
N LEU A 180 0.00 9.00 27.94
CA LEU A 180 0.46 10.20 27.26
C LEU A 180 -0.51 10.64 26.14
N ILE A 181 -1.02 9.69 25.36
CA ILE A 181 -2.02 9.97 24.32
C ILE A 181 -3.31 10.52 24.95
N LEU A 182 -3.83 9.87 26.00
CA LEU A 182 -5.06 10.32 26.65
C LEU A 182 -4.92 11.71 27.30
N ASP A 183 -3.78 12.00 27.94
CA ASP A 183 -3.46 13.33 28.49
C ASP A 183 -3.41 14.39 27.39
N ASN A 184 -2.71 14.10 26.29
CA ASN A 184 -2.59 15.01 25.14
C ASN A 184 -3.94 15.28 24.45
N LEU A 185 -4.83 14.29 24.43
CA LEU A 185 -6.19 14.42 23.92
C LEU A 185 -7.10 15.25 24.84
N LYS A 186 -6.76 15.38 26.14
CA LYS A 186 -7.59 16.01 27.19
C LYS A 186 -8.92 15.29 27.44
N ASN A 187 -8.88 13.95 27.45
CA ASN A 187 -10.05 13.07 27.68
C ASN A 187 -11.30 13.34 26.81
N PRO A 188 -11.18 13.41 25.47
CA PRO A 188 -12.34 13.47 24.59
C PRO A 188 -12.97 12.07 24.48
N GLU A 189 -14.25 12.02 24.10
CA GLU A 189 -14.91 10.76 23.74
C GLU A 189 -14.33 10.26 22.41
N VAL A 190 -13.31 9.42 22.48
CA VAL A 190 -12.70 8.76 21.32
C VAL A 190 -13.53 7.53 20.96
N HIS A 191 -13.78 7.36 19.67
CA HIS A 191 -14.48 6.19 19.14
C HIS A 191 -13.56 5.32 18.26
N GLY A 192 -13.75 4.01 18.33
CA GLY A 192 -12.91 3.06 17.60
C GLY A 192 -11.51 2.92 18.18
N ASN A 193 -10.61 2.34 17.38
CA ASN A 193 -9.22 2.14 17.77
C ASN A 193 -8.41 3.42 17.59
N ILE A 194 -7.48 3.65 18.50
CA ILE A 194 -6.35 4.54 18.29
C ILE A 194 -5.23 3.70 17.70
N GLU A 195 -4.69 4.11 16.56
CA GLU A 195 -3.52 3.47 15.97
C GLU A 195 -2.34 4.40 16.16
N TYR A 196 -1.17 3.84 16.51
CA TYR A 196 -0.02 4.66 16.86
C TYR A 196 1.30 4.08 16.35
N ALA A 197 2.25 4.95 16.03
CA ALA A 197 3.59 4.58 15.64
C ALA A 197 4.60 5.53 16.29
N THR A 198 5.84 5.07 16.41
CA THR A 198 6.95 5.89 16.89
C THR A 198 8.00 6.02 15.79
N PHE A 199 8.62 7.19 15.70
CA PHE A 199 9.74 7.46 14.79
C PHE A 199 10.70 8.42 15.48
N ASP A 200 11.91 7.95 15.79
CA ASP A 200 12.87 8.64 16.65
C ASP A 200 12.22 9.12 17.97
N ASN A 201 12.00 10.42 18.09
CA ASN A 201 11.44 11.07 19.28
C ASN A 201 9.98 11.55 19.07
N LEU A 202 9.32 11.06 18.02
CA LEU A 202 7.95 11.39 17.70
C LEU A 202 7.04 10.22 18.05
N LEU A 203 5.92 10.53 18.70
CA LEU A 203 4.76 9.63 18.76
C LEU A 203 3.68 10.17 17.84
N MET A 204 3.25 9.33 16.90
CA MET A 204 2.25 9.63 15.90
C MET A 204 1.04 8.74 16.15
N PHE A 205 -0.15 9.30 16.08
CA PHE A 205 -1.36 8.51 16.26
C PHE A 205 -2.55 9.14 15.57
N ASN A 206 -3.53 8.31 15.24
CA ASN A 206 -4.83 8.77 14.78
C ASN A 206 -5.95 8.34 15.73
N TYR A 207 -7.04 9.11 15.75
CA TYR A 207 -8.18 8.91 16.63
C TYR A 207 -9.44 9.51 16.00
N HIS A 208 -10.61 8.99 16.38
CA HIS A 208 -11.88 9.49 15.88
C HIS A 208 -12.66 10.22 16.96
N LEU A 209 -13.15 11.41 16.63
CA LEU A 209 -14.07 12.17 17.46
C LEU A 209 -15.45 12.23 16.80
N LYS A 210 -16.51 12.16 17.60
CA LYS A 210 -17.88 12.32 17.12
C LYS A 210 -18.18 13.80 16.85
N GLU A 211 -18.66 14.10 15.65
CA GLU A 211 -19.09 15.45 15.23
C GLU A 211 -20.61 15.51 15.08
N GLY A 212 -21.34 15.13 16.13
CA GLY A 212 -22.81 15.14 16.15
C GLY A 212 -23.46 14.10 15.22
N GLY A 213 -24.68 13.68 15.56
CA GLY A 213 -25.38 12.62 14.82
C GLY A 213 -24.59 11.31 14.79
N GLU A 214 -24.47 10.69 13.60
CA GLU A 214 -23.72 9.45 13.34
C GLU A 214 -22.39 9.70 12.61
N PHE A 215 -21.85 10.93 12.68
CA PHE A 215 -20.66 11.32 11.94
C PHE A 215 -19.43 11.45 12.84
N TYR A 216 -18.29 11.04 12.30
CA TYR A 216 -16.99 11.06 12.96
C TYR A 216 -15.96 11.81 12.12
N THR A 217 -15.00 12.43 12.78
CA THR A 217 -13.79 12.96 12.12
C THR A 217 -12.58 12.19 12.61
N ASN A 218 -11.80 11.65 11.67
CA ASN A 218 -10.51 11.02 11.93
C ASN A 218 -9.43 12.11 11.97
N TYR A 219 -8.79 12.28 13.11
CA TYR A 219 -7.68 13.19 13.33
C TYR A 219 -6.40 12.40 13.42
N PHE A 220 -5.33 12.93 12.83
CA PHE A 220 -3.97 12.45 13.00
C PHE A 220 -3.16 13.51 13.74
N ARG A 221 -2.34 13.08 14.69
CA ARG A 221 -1.55 13.96 15.55
C ARG A 221 -0.14 13.43 15.74
N ILE A 222 0.81 14.36 15.87
CA ILE A 222 2.21 14.07 16.22
C ILE A 222 2.55 14.83 17.50
N ILE A 223 3.15 14.13 18.45
CA ILE A 223 3.67 14.70 19.68
C ILE A 223 5.17 14.43 19.81
N ASP A 224 5.88 15.33 20.49
CA ASP A 224 7.28 15.18 20.85
C ASP A 224 7.39 14.38 22.17
N LEU A 225 8.08 13.24 22.15
CA LEU A 225 8.24 12.37 23.32
C LEU A 225 9.13 12.96 24.44
N LYS A 226 9.93 14.01 24.16
CA LYS A 226 10.77 14.67 25.19
C LYS A 226 10.02 15.70 26.00
N ASN A 227 9.18 16.50 25.34
CA ASN A 227 8.50 17.64 25.98
C ASN A 227 6.97 17.51 26.00
N HIS A 228 6.43 16.44 25.40
CA HIS A 228 5.00 16.08 25.34
C HIS A 228 4.10 17.08 24.61
N ASN A 229 4.69 18.04 23.89
CA ASN A 229 3.93 19.02 23.13
C ASN A 229 3.42 18.41 21.82
N THR A 230 2.21 18.82 21.44
CA THR A 230 1.67 18.58 20.10
C THR A 230 2.46 19.40 19.09
N LEU A 231 3.08 18.72 18.12
CA LEU A 231 3.84 19.36 17.03
C LEU A 231 2.97 19.56 15.78
N PHE A 232 2.03 18.65 15.55
CA PHE A 232 1.23 18.63 14.32
C PHE A 232 -0.13 17.97 14.57
N GLU A 233 -1.16 18.46 13.89
CA GLU A 233 -2.48 17.87 13.82
C GLU A 233 -3.10 18.10 12.45
N GLU A 234 -3.76 17.07 11.90
CA GLU A 234 -4.49 17.12 10.65
C GLU A 234 -5.78 16.30 10.73
N ALA A 235 -6.88 16.85 10.21
CA ALA A 235 -8.10 16.08 10.02
C ALA A 235 -8.01 15.33 8.68
N LEU A 236 -7.93 13.99 8.75
CA LEU A 236 -7.76 13.11 7.60
C LEU A 236 -9.07 12.82 6.87
N ASN A 237 -10.15 12.61 7.62
CA ASN A 237 -11.46 12.32 7.05
C ASN A 237 -12.51 13.03 7.89
N LYS A 238 -13.21 14.01 7.30
CA LYS A 238 -14.23 14.80 8.03
C LYS A 238 -15.63 14.26 7.81
N LYS A 239 -16.45 14.29 8.86
CA LYS A 239 -17.88 13.93 8.81
C LYS A 239 -18.16 12.60 8.11
N SER A 240 -17.36 11.60 8.44
CA SER A 240 -17.48 10.25 7.93
C SER A 240 -18.51 9.45 8.73
N GLY A 241 -19.34 8.66 8.05
CA GLY A 241 -20.20 7.66 8.70
C GLY A 241 -19.46 6.37 9.09
N SER A 242 -18.14 6.33 8.94
CA SER A 242 -17.28 5.17 9.22
C SER A 242 -16.00 5.60 9.96
N LEU A 243 -15.47 4.70 10.77
CA LEU A 243 -14.19 4.85 11.46
C LEU A 243 -13.10 4.27 10.54
N PHE A 244 -12.21 5.12 10.01
CA PHE A 244 -11.17 4.68 9.09
C PHE A 244 -9.90 4.26 9.84
N THR A 245 -9.43 3.05 9.54
CA THR A 245 -8.16 2.49 9.99
C THR A 245 -7.07 2.74 8.95
N ASP A 246 -5.84 2.35 9.25
CA ASP A 246 -4.69 2.32 8.32
C ASP A 246 -4.47 3.68 7.63
N SER A 247 -4.70 4.75 8.40
CA SER A 247 -4.79 6.11 7.85
C SER A 247 -3.43 6.78 7.67
N PHE A 248 -2.37 6.16 8.16
CA PHE A 248 -1.00 6.59 7.94
C PHE A 248 -0.02 5.43 8.05
N PHE A 249 1.17 5.63 7.49
CA PHE A 249 2.35 4.82 7.74
C PHE A 249 3.59 5.67 7.47
N ILE A 250 4.75 5.16 7.88
CA ILE A 250 6.04 5.79 7.61
C ILE A 250 6.82 4.86 6.69
N TYR A 251 7.46 5.43 5.68
CA TYR A 251 8.41 4.74 4.83
C TYR A 251 9.73 5.52 4.83
N LYS A 252 10.81 4.90 5.29
CA LYS A 252 12.08 5.59 5.59
C LYS A 252 11.81 6.80 6.49
N ASN A 253 11.95 8.02 5.96
CA ASN A 253 11.64 9.27 6.65
C ASN A 253 10.46 10.03 6.04
N TYR A 254 9.61 9.37 5.25
CA TYR A 254 8.38 9.95 4.71
C TYR A 254 7.18 9.49 5.54
N LEU A 255 6.48 10.44 6.12
CA LEU A 255 5.17 10.21 6.71
C LEU A 255 4.10 10.35 5.61
N ILE A 256 3.35 9.27 5.39
CA ILE A 256 2.32 9.20 4.35
C ILE A 256 0.97 9.14 5.04
N LEU A 257 0.13 10.15 4.80
CA LEU A 257 -1.22 10.27 5.37
C LEU A 257 -2.27 10.06 4.28
N LEU A 258 -3.22 9.14 4.51
CA LEU A 258 -4.38 8.94 3.65
C LEU A 258 -5.50 9.93 4.04
N LYS A 259 -5.89 10.78 3.08
CA LYS A 259 -6.88 11.85 3.27
C LYS A 259 -8.09 11.66 2.36
N GLU A 260 -9.29 11.72 2.95
CA GLU A 260 -10.59 11.63 2.27
C GLU A 260 -10.74 10.44 1.30
N LYS A 261 -10.00 9.35 1.54
CA LYS A 261 -9.86 8.14 0.69
C LYS A 261 -9.28 8.34 -0.72
N ASN A 262 -9.11 9.56 -1.19
CA ASN A 262 -8.68 9.85 -2.56
C ASN A 262 -7.43 10.73 -2.64
N GLY A 263 -6.85 11.10 -1.50
CA GLY A 263 -5.64 11.91 -1.45
C GLY A 263 -4.59 11.31 -0.53
N LEU A 264 -3.33 11.59 -0.86
CA LEU A 264 -2.20 11.39 0.04
C LEU A 264 -1.58 12.74 0.38
N ILE A 265 -1.21 12.93 1.64
CA ILE A 265 -0.29 13.99 2.05
C ILE A 265 1.00 13.33 2.49
N ILE A 266 2.11 13.75 1.85
CA ILE A 266 3.43 13.25 2.14
C ILE A 266 4.19 14.35 2.88
N TYR A 267 4.73 14.02 4.05
CA TYR A 267 5.65 14.85 4.82
C TYR A 267 7.03 14.20 4.85
N LYS A 268 8.09 15.00 4.83
CA LYS A 268 9.46 14.55 5.09
C LYS A 268 9.79 14.85 6.56
N LEU A 269 10.29 13.84 7.26
CA LEU A 269 10.75 13.92 8.64
C LEU A 269 12.26 14.17 8.58
N GLU A 270 12.68 15.35 9.04
CA GLU A 270 14.08 15.78 8.99
C GLU A 270 14.55 16.16 10.39
N MET A 271 15.77 15.79 10.76
CA MET A 271 16.35 16.10 12.07
C MET A 271 16.43 17.61 12.33
#